data_AF-A0A848J0D2-F1
#
_entry.id   AF-A0A848J0D2-F1
#
_cell.length_a   1.000
_cell.length_b   1.000
_cell.length_c   1.000
_cell.angle_alpha   90.00
_cell.angle_beta   90.00
_cell.angle_gamma   90.00
#
_symmetry.space_group_name_H-M   'P 1'
#
loop_
_entity.id
_entity.type
_entity.pdbx_description
1 polymer ?
#
loop_
_entity_poly.entity_id
_entity_poly.type
_entity_poly.pdbx_seq_one_letter_code
_entity_poly.pdbx_strand_id
1 'polypeptide(L)'
;MIKKNTFIVTIIILALIILTNFYQINFNRGVITQLIDQNDSLRTEVLELSNNKGFNVHSNMLQIELRQSELNKAINNEDWNLANYQILRLKELFTQFEIANYNTEGKNISELTQELTNSPLTKIIASIEKSNKQDALNASLALERSCNACHSLSGKEFLNKK
;
A
#
# COMPACT_ATOMS: atom_id res chain seq x y z
N MET A 1 -46.21 35.04 45.60
CA MET A 1 -44.82 34.56 45.48
C MET A 1 -44.61 33.38 44.51
N ILE A 2 -45.63 32.55 44.22
CA ILE A 2 -45.47 31.30 43.43
C ILE A 2 -45.14 31.56 41.94
N LYS A 3 -45.66 32.62 41.31
CA LYS A 3 -45.47 32.91 39.87
C LYS A 3 -44.01 33.21 39.45
N LYS A 4 -43.17 33.70 40.37
CA LYS A 4 -41.79 34.11 40.06
C LYS A 4 -40.87 32.90 39.87
N ASN A 5 -41.11 31.83 40.63
CA ASN A 5 -40.34 30.59 40.54
C ASN A 5 -40.67 29.81 39.26
N THR A 6 -41.93 29.81 38.82
CA THR A 6 -42.34 29.14 37.58
C THR A 6 -41.68 29.77 36.35
N PHE A 7 -41.59 31.10 36.31
CA PHE A 7 -40.94 31.82 35.20
C PHE A 7 -39.43 31.54 35.09
N ILE A 8 -38.72 31.49 36.23
CA ILE A 8 -37.29 31.19 36.27
C ILE A 8 -37.03 29.75 35.79
N VAL A 9 -37.85 28.78 36.23
CA VAL A 9 -37.73 27.38 35.82
C VAL A 9 -37.94 27.24 34.31
N THR A 10 -38.94 27.93 33.73
CA THR A 10 -39.17 27.89 32.27
C THR A 10 -37.99 28.44 31.47
N ILE A 11 -37.37 29.55 31.92
CA ILE A 11 -36.19 30.12 31.26
C ILE A 11 -35.01 29.14 31.31
N ILE A 12 -34.78 28.47 32.44
CA ILE A 12 -33.69 27.50 32.59
C ILE A 12 -33.90 26.31 31.64
N ILE A 13 -35.14 25.79 31.55
CA ILE A 13 -35.45 24.68 30.63
C ILE A 13 -35.24 25.11 29.18
N LEU A 14 -35.68 26.32 28.80
CA LEU A 14 -35.49 26.83 27.45
C LEU A 14 -33.99 27.00 27.11
N ALA A 15 -33.20 27.53 28.05
CA ALA A 15 -31.76 27.69 27.89
C ALA A 15 -31.05 26.34 27.74
N LEU A 16 -31.46 25.33 28.51
CA LEU A 16 -30.94 23.97 28.39
C LEU A 16 -31.25 23.36 27.01
N ILE A 17 -32.48 23.51 26.52
CA ILE A 17 -32.87 23.03 25.19
C ILE A 17 -32.03 23.72 24.10
N ILE A 18 -31.83 25.04 24.20
CA ILE A 18 -31.00 25.78 23.23
C ILE A 18 -29.55 25.28 23.28
N LEU A 19 -29.00 25.08 24.48
CA LEU A 19 -27.62 24.61 24.67
C LEU A 19 -27.44 23.20 24.09
N THR A 20 -28.35 22.26 24.36
CA THR A 20 -28.25 20.89 23.85
C THR A 20 -28.36 20.86 22.32
N ASN A 21 -29.27 21.64 21.74
CA ASN A 21 -29.39 21.76 20.28
C ASN A 21 -28.11 22.38 19.67
N PHE A 22 -27.54 23.40 20.30
CA PHE A 22 -26.29 24.01 19.85
C PHE A 22 -25.12 23.01 19.86
N TYR A 23 -24.97 22.22 20.92
CA TYR A 23 -23.94 21.17 20.99
C TYR A 23 -24.16 20.10 19.92
N GLN A 24 -25.40 19.65 19.72
CA GLN A 24 -25.72 18.59 18.76
C GLN A 24 -25.48 19.04 17.31
N ILE A 25 -25.80 20.29 16.97
CA ILE A 25 -25.52 20.86 15.64
C ILE A 25 -24.01 20.95 15.39
N ASN A 26 -23.22 21.42 16.36
CA ASN A 26 -21.77 21.54 16.19
C ASN A 26 -21.07 20.18 16.12
N PHE A 27 -21.52 19.20 16.92
CA PHE A 27 -21.02 17.83 16.83
C PHE A 27 -21.31 17.22 15.46
N ASN A 28 -22.55 17.33 14.97
CA ASN A 28 -22.94 16.83 13.66
C ASN A 28 -22.15 17.50 12.53
N ARG A 29 -21.90 18.82 12.62
CA ARG A 29 -21.03 19.52 11.65
C ARG A 29 -19.62 18.96 11.62
N GLY A 30 -19.00 18.72 12.78
CA GLY A 30 -17.65 18.14 12.84
C GLY A 30 -17.56 16.76 12.18
N VAL A 31 -18.54 15.89 12.45
CA VAL A 31 -18.62 14.55 11.83
C VAL A 31 -18.84 14.66 10.32
N ILE A 32 -19.74 15.54 9.86
CA ILE A 32 -20.00 15.74 8.43
C ILE A 32 -18.75 16.28 7.72
N THR A 33 -18.05 17.25 8.31
CA THR A 33 -16.80 17.76 7.74
C THR A 33 -15.74 16.67 7.62
N GLN A 34 -15.54 15.85 8.67
CA GLN A 34 -14.59 14.72 8.59
C GLN A 34 -14.96 13.72 7.48
N LEU A 35 -16.24 13.40 7.32
CA LEU A 35 -16.70 12.50 6.26
C LEU A 35 -16.49 13.10 4.86
N ILE A 36 -16.69 14.40 4.69
CA ILE A 36 -16.42 15.11 3.42
C ILE A 36 -14.92 15.09 3.13
N ASP A 37 -14.08 15.43 4.10
CA ASP A 37 -12.63 15.47 3.94
C ASP A 37 -12.07 14.08 3.58
N GLN A 38 -12.58 13.02 4.22
CA GLN A 38 -12.24 11.64 3.87
C GLN A 38 -12.66 11.31 2.43
N ASN A 39 -13.86 11.70 2.01
CA ASN A 39 -14.35 11.42 0.67
C ASN A 39 -13.58 12.17 -0.42
N ASP A 40 -13.18 13.41 -0.17
CA ASP A 40 -12.34 14.19 -1.08
C ASP A 40 -10.90 13.63 -1.17
N SER A 41 -10.34 13.13 -0.06
CA SER A 41 -9.06 12.43 -0.08
C SER A 41 -9.12 11.13 -0.90
N LEU A 42 -10.16 10.33 -0.71
CA LEU A 42 -10.44 9.10 -1.46
C LEU A 42 -10.64 9.40 -2.96
N ARG A 43 -11.37 10.46 -3.28
CA ARG A 43 -11.60 10.88 -4.67
C ARG A 43 -10.30 11.31 -5.35
N THR A 44 -9.40 11.95 -4.62
CA THR A 44 -8.08 12.36 -5.12
C THR A 44 -7.20 11.14 -5.39
N GLU A 45 -7.18 10.17 -4.47
CA GLU A 45 -6.46 8.89 -4.65
C GLU A 45 -7.01 8.09 -5.84
N VAL A 46 -8.34 8.00 -5.99
CA VAL A 46 -8.98 7.34 -7.14
C VAL A 46 -8.66 8.05 -8.47
N LEU A 47 -8.59 9.38 -8.47
CA LEU A 47 -8.20 10.14 -9.66
C LEU A 47 -6.72 9.94 -10.02
N GLU A 48 -5.81 9.88 -9.04
CA GLU A 48 -4.41 9.54 -9.27
C GLU A 48 -4.25 8.10 -9.80
N LEU A 49 -5.01 7.14 -9.25
CA LEU A 49 -5.04 5.76 -9.73
C LEU A 49 -5.59 5.66 -11.15
N SER A 50 -6.65 6.40 -11.46
CA SER A 50 -7.24 6.51 -12.79
C SER A 50 -6.23 7.08 -13.80
N ASN A 51 -5.48 8.11 -13.42
CA ASN A 51 -4.47 8.75 -14.26
C ASN A 51 -3.21 7.88 -14.45
N ASN A 52 -2.87 7.00 -13.49
CA ASN A 52 -1.76 6.05 -13.58
C ASN A 52 -2.14 4.67 -14.17
N LYS A 53 -3.20 4.59 -15.01
CA LYS A 53 -3.68 3.32 -15.61
C LYS A 53 -4.01 2.22 -14.59
N GLY A 54 -4.46 2.57 -13.39
CA GLY A 54 -4.75 1.61 -12.33
C GLY A 54 -3.53 1.06 -11.60
N PHE A 55 -2.33 1.59 -11.86
CA PHE A 55 -1.12 1.20 -11.16
C PHE A 55 -1.05 1.87 -9.78
N ASN A 56 -1.28 1.09 -8.72
CA ASN A 56 -1.04 1.49 -7.34
C ASN A 56 0.30 0.91 -6.87
N VAL A 57 1.28 1.77 -6.59
CA VAL A 57 2.62 1.37 -6.14
C VAL A 57 2.56 0.56 -4.85
N HIS A 58 1.75 1.01 -3.88
CA HIS A 58 1.63 0.33 -2.59
C HIS A 58 1.06 -1.09 -2.76
N SER A 59 -0.05 -1.23 -3.47
CA SER A 59 -0.65 -2.54 -3.74
C SER A 59 0.28 -3.44 -4.54
N ASN A 60 1.01 -2.90 -5.52
CA ASN A 60 1.96 -3.68 -6.32
C ASN A 60 3.15 -4.17 -5.48
N MET A 61 3.71 -3.31 -4.62
CA MET A 61 4.79 -3.69 -3.70
C MET A 61 4.35 -4.76 -2.70
N LEU A 62 3.14 -4.63 -2.12
CA LEU A 62 2.59 -5.64 -1.23
C LEU A 62 2.45 -6.99 -1.94
N GLN A 63 1.96 -6.99 -3.18
CA GLN A 63 1.86 -8.22 -3.97
C GLN A 63 3.24 -8.81 -4.27
N ILE A 64 4.25 -7.99 -4.59
CA ILE A 64 5.63 -8.46 -4.80
C ILE A 64 6.16 -9.17 -3.56
N GLU A 65 6.01 -8.57 -2.38
CA GLU A 65 6.44 -9.16 -1.10
C GLU A 65 5.76 -10.51 -0.83
N LEU A 66 4.44 -10.56 -0.95
CA LEU A 66 3.66 -11.79 -0.75
C LEU A 66 4.10 -12.90 -1.72
N ARG A 67 4.28 -12.55 -3.00
CA ARG A 67 4.68 -13.52 -4.04
C ARG A 67 6.11 -14.00 -3.84
N GLN A 68 7.03 -13.14 -3.43
CA GLN A 68 8.39 -13.53 -3.10
C GLN A 68 8.44 -14.48 -1.88
N SER A 69 7.61 -14.22 -0.86
CA SER A 69 7.46 -15.11 0.29
C SER A 69 6.94 -16.51 -0.11
N GLU A 70 5.86 -16.57 -0.90
CA GLU A 70 5.31 -17.84 -1.39
C GLU A 70 6.26 -18.58 -2.34
N LEU A 71 6.99 -17.84 -3.18
CA LEU A 71 8.06 -18.39 -4.02
C LEU A 71 9.15 -19.06 -3.17
N ASN A 72 9.63 -18.39 -2.12
CA ASN A 72 10.64 -18.93 -1.22
C ASN A 72 10.15 -20.18 -0.49
N LYS A 73 8.89 -20.18 -0.06
CA LYS A 73 8.26 -21.36 0.54
C LYS A 73 8.16 -22.52 -0.46
N ALA A 74 7.75 -22.25 -1.69
CA ALA A 74 7.67 -23.26 -2.75
C ALA A 74 9.05 -23.85 -3.09
N ILE A 75 10.09 -23.01 -3.22
CA ILE A 75 11.48 -23.45 -3.44
C ILE A 75 11.95 -24.31 -2.26
N ASN A 76 11.69 -23.89 -1.01
CA ASN A 76 12.09 -24.66 0.17
C ASN A 76 11.43 -26.04 0.24
N ASN A 77 10.19 -26.14 -0.24
CA ASN A 77 9.45 -27.40 -0.32
C ASN A 77 9.71 -28.19 -1.61
N GLU A 78 10.52 -27.65 -2.52
CA GLU A 78 10.80 -28.22 -3.85
C GLU A 78 9.52 -28.43 -4.68
N ASP A 79 8.50 -27.61 -4.44
CA ASP A 79 7.29 -27.53 -5.25
C ASP A 79 7.56 -26.66 -6.48
N TRP A 80 8.20 -27.26 -7.49
CA TRP A 80 8.65 -26.55 -8.69
C TRP A 80 7.51 -25.96 -9.53
N ASN A 81 6.33 -26.59 -9.50
CA ASN A 81 5.16 -26.08 -10.20
C ASN A 81 4.66 -24.79 -9.55
N LEU A 82 4.54 -24.78 -8.22
CA LEU A 82 4.17 -23.58 -7.48
C LEU A 82 5.26 -22.51 -7.61
N ALA A 83 6.54 -22.89 -7.50
CA ALA A 83 7.65 -21.94 -7.66
C ALA A 83 7.62 -21.28 -9.05
N ASN A 84 7.41 -22.06 -10.12
CA ASN A 84 7.28 -21.55 -11.47
C ASN A 84 6.08 -20.60 -11.63
N TYR A 85 4.94 -20.95 -11.04
CA TYR A 85 3.78 -20.05 -11.03
C TYR A 85 4.09 -18.72 -10.32
N GLN A 86 4.70 -18.77 -9.13
CA GLN A 86 4.98 -17.56 -8.36
C GLN A 86 6.02 -16.66 -9.04
N ILE A 87 7.08 -17.22 -9.64
CA ILE A 87 8.10 -16.40 -10.33
C ILE A 87 7.53 -15.70 -11.57
N LEU A 88 6.61 -16.34 -12.31
CA LEU A 88 5.94 -15.70 -13.44
C LEU A 88 5.06 -14.52 -12.98
N ARG A 89 4.29 -14.70 -11.90
CA ARG A 89 3.49 -13.61 -11.31
C ARG A 89 4.36 -12.49 -10.76
N LEU A 90 5.49 -12.83 -10.14
CA LEU A 90 6.44 -11.85 -9.64
C LEU A 90 7.02 -11.00 -10.79
N LYS A 91 7.38 -11.64 -11.91
CA LYS A 91 7.84 -10.95 -13.11
C LYS A 91 6.78 -10.01 -13.69
N GLU A 92 5.53 -10.46 -13.78
CA GLU A 92 4.41 -9.61 -14.23
C GLU A 92 4.26 -8.35 -13.37
N LEU A 93 4.37 -8.46 -12.04
CA LEU A 93 4.28 -7.34 -11.11
C LEU A 93 5.44 -6.34 -11.29
N PHE A 94 6.66 -6.83 -11.55
CA PHE A 94 7.78 -5.93 -11.87
C PHE A 94 7.58 -5.21 -13.21
N THR A 95 7.05 -5.89 -14.23
CA THR A 95 6.72 -5.26 -15.52
C THR A 95 5.62 -4.19 -15.39
N GLN A 96 4.76 -4.24 -14.35
CA GLN A 96 3.80 -3.15 -14.12
C GLN A 96 4.46 -1.81 -13.83
N PHE A 97 5.64 -1.78 -13.19
CA PHE A 97 6.39 -0.52 -13.01
C PHE A 97 6.78 0.06 -14.37
N GLU A 98 7.31 -0.78 -15.28
CA GLU A 98 7.68 -0.39 -16.64
C GLU A 98 6.48 0.14 -17.44
N ILE A 99 5.35 -0.57 -17.42
CA ILE A 99 4.12 -0.18 -18.13
C ILE A 99 3.57 1.15 -17.60
N ALA A 100 3.65 1.37 -16.29
CA ALA A 100 3.21 2.59 -15.65
C ALA A 100 4.17 3.77 -15.88
N ASN A 101 5.40 3.51 -16.34
CA ASN A 101 6.48 4.50 -16.41
C ASN A 101 6.56 5.30 -15.09
N TYR A 102 6.54 4.58 -13.97
CA TYR A 102 6.51 5.18 -12.64
C TYR A 102 7.80 5.96 -12.36
N ASN A 103 7.60 7.21 -11.96
CA ASN A 103 8.63 8.15 -11.59
C ASN A 103 8.28 8.76 -10.22
N THR A 104 9.26 9.00 -9.36
CA THR A 104 9.06 9.68 -8.08
C THR A 104 10.28 10.51 -7.72
N GLU A 105 10.08 11.74 -7.23
CA GLU A 105 11.18 12.61 -6.76
C GLU A 105 12.32 12.78 -7.80
N GLY A 106 11.96 12.84 -9.08
CA GLY A 106 12.92 12.98 -10.19
C GLY A 106 13.69 11.71 -10.56
N LYS A 107 13.34 10.56 -9.96
CA LYS A 107 13.95 9.25 -10.24
C LYS A 107 13.03 8.38 -11.08
N ASN A 108 13.61 7.74 -12.10
CA ASN A 108 12.93 6.76 -12.93
C ASN A 108 12.94 5.39 -12.24
N ILE A 109 11.90 5.13 -11.45
CA ILE A 109 11.80 3.88 -10.68
C ILE A 109 11.58 2.68 -11.59
N SER A 110 10.97 2.89 -12.75
CA SER A 110 10.74 1.83 -13.74
C SER A 110 12.06 1.25 -14.25
N GLU A 111 12.95 2.14 -14.68
CA GLU A 111 14.29 1.78 -15.16
C GLU A 111 15.13 1.15 -14.03
N LEU A 112 15.13 1.76 -12.85
CA LEU A 112 15.85 1.23 -11.70
C LEU A 112 15.38 -0.18 -11.29
N THR A 113 14.07 -0.40 -11.31
CA THR A 113 13.47 -1.71 -11.00
C THR A 113 13.90 -2.75 -12.01
N GLN A 114 13.87 -2.40 -13.30
CA GLN A 114 14.29 -3.28 -14.39
C GLN A 114 15.77 -3.67 -14.24
N GLU A 115 16.65 -2.69 -14.05
CA GLU A 115 18.10 -2.91 -13.93
C GLU A 115 18.46 -3.83 -12.77
N LEU A 116 17.82 -3.64 -11.61
CA LEU A 116 18.14 -4.37 -10.40
C LEU A 116 17.52 -5.77 -10.35
N THR A 117 16.36 -5.98 -10.97
CA THR A 117 15.60 -7.23 -10.80
C THR A 117 15.74 -8.23 -11.95
N ASN A 118 16.08 -7.78 -13.17
CA ASN A 118 16.14 -8.67 -14.34
C ASN A 118 17.12 -9.84 -14.18
N SER A 119 18.35 -9.57 -13.71
CA SER A 119 19.35 -10.61 -13.50
C SER A 119 18.93 -11.65 -12.45
N PRO A 120 18.55 -11.27 -11.21
CA PRO A 120 18.11 -12.26 -10.23
C PRO A 120 16.86 -13.01 -10.65
N LEU A 121 15.85 -12.37 -11.26
CA LEU A 121 14.65 -13.06 -11.77
C LEU A 121 15.02 -14.14 -12.80
N THR A 122 15.89 -13.82 -13.76
CA THR A 122 16.36 -14.76 -14.78
C THR A 122 17.10 -15.95 -14.14
N LYS A 123 17.93 -15.70 -13.12
CA LYS A 123 18.63 -16.76 -12.39
C LYS A 123 17.68 -17.66 -11.61
N ILE A 124 16.63 -17.10 -10.99
CA ILE A 124 15.60 -17.90 -10.30
C ILE A 124 14.91 -18.82 -11.30
N ILE A 125 14.44 -18.28 -12.43
CA ILE A 125 13.76 -19.07 -13.48
C ILE A 125 14.65 -20.23 -13.94
N ALA A 126 15.90 -19.95 -14.33
CA ALA A 126 16.83 -20.97 -14.79
C ALA A 126 17.14 -22.03 -13.70
N SER A 127 17.08 -21.66 -12.42
CA SER A 127 17.30 -22.58 -11.30
C SER A 127 16.08 -23.47 -11.05
N ILE A 128 14.86 -22.91 -11.18
CA ILE A 128 13.60 -23.67 -11.10
C ILE A 128 13.49 -24.67 -12.24
N GLU A 129 13.82 -24.27 -13.47
CA GLU A 129 13.83 -25.17 -14.65
C GLU A 129 14.78 -26.36 -14.46
N LYS A 130 15.90 -26.15 -13.75
CA LYS A 130 16.86 -27.20 -13.41
C LYS A 130 16.52 -27.94 -12.12
N SER A 131 15.44 -27.56 -11.43
CA SER A 131 15.08 -28.07 -10.10
C SER A 131 16.24 -27.99 -9.08
N ASN A 132 17.07 -26.94 -9.19
CA ASN A 132 18.18 -26.72 -8.28
C ASN A 132 17.78 -25.77 -7.15
N LYS A 133 17.45 -26.35 -6.00
CA LYS A 133 17.02 -25.64 -4.79
C LYS A 133 18.02 -24.59 -4.32
N GLN A 134 19.30 -24.96 -4.21
CA GLN A 134 20.30 -24.07 -3.64
C GLN A 134 20.53 -22.85 -4.53
N ASP A 135 20.61 -23.06 -5.84
CA ASP A 135 20.75 -21.96 -6.80
C ASP A 135 19.50 -21.08 -6.81
N ALA A 136 18.30 -21.66 -6.71
CA ALA A 136 17.05 -20.91 -6.65
C ALA A 136 16.97 -20.03 -5.38
N LEU A 137 17.34 -20.57 -4.21
CA LEU A 137 17.38 -19.81 -2.95
C LEU A 137 18.43 -18.69 -3.00
N ASN A 138 19.63 -18.97 -3.53
CA ASN A 138 20.67 -17.96 -3.68
C ASN A 138 20.24 -16.83 -4.62
N ALA A 139 19.56 -17.16 -5.72
CA ALA A 139 19.03 -16.18 -6.66
C ALA A 139 17.86 -15.38 -6.06
N SER A 140 17.00 -16.01 -5.25
CA SER A 140 15.95 -15.29 -4.52
C SER A 140 16.49 -14.33 -3.47
N LEU A 141 17.54 -14.71 -2.74
CA LEU A 141 18.24 -13.80 -1.84
C LEU A 141 18.89 -12.62 -2.59
N ALA A 142 19.39 -12.85 -3.81
CA ALA A 142 19.87 -11.77 -4.66
C ALA A 142 18.74 -10.82 -5.07
N LEU A 143 17.53 -11.34 -5.36
CA LEU A 143 16.35 -10.52 -5.63
C LEU A 143 15.97 -9.65 -4.42
N GLU A 144 15.96 -10.20 -3.22
CA GLU A 144 15.70 -9.45 -1.97
C GLU A 144 16.69 -8.29 -1.78
N ARG A 145 17.98 -8.53 -2.06
CA ARG A 145 19.00 -7.48 -2.02
C ARG A 145 18.74 -6.39 -3.07
N SER A 146 18.29 -6.77 -4.27
CA SER A 146 17.87 -5.83 -5.31
C SER A 146 16.67 -4.99 -4.88
N CYS A 147 15.68 -5.57 -4.19
CA CYS A 147 14.58 -4.81 -3.61
C CYS A 147 15.13 -3.75 -2.64
N ASN A 148 15.96 -4.16 -1.66
CA ASN A 148 16.55 -3.23 -0.70
C ASN A 148 17.38 -2.12 -1.38
N ALA A 149 18.15 -2.46 -2.42
CA ALA A 149 18.91 -1.49 -3.19
C ALA A 149 17.99 -0.48 -3.91
N CYS A 150 16.91 -0.93 -4.54
CA CYS A 150 15.93 -0.07 -5.18
C CYS A 150 15.29 0.89 -4.17
N HIS A 151 14.93 0.39 -2.98
CA HIS A 151 14.36 1.20 -1.90
C HIS A 151 15.34 2.27 -1.39
N SER A 152 16.61 1.92 -1.18
CA SER A 152 17.63 2.89 -0.78
C SER A 152 17.89 3.94 -1.88
N LEU A 153 18.10 3.51 -3.12
CA LEU A 153 18.36 4.40 -4.25
C LEU A 153 17.17 5.30 -4.57
N SER A 154 15.94 4.84 -4.36
CA SER A 154 14.73 5.65 -4.51
C SER A 154 14.48 6.61 -3.35
N GLY A 155 15.21 6.50 -2.24
CA GLY A 155 14.99 7.32 -1.03
C GLY A 155 13.79 6.87 -0.20
N LYS A 156 13.30 5.64 -0.44
CA LYS A 156 12.20 4.99 0.28
C LYS A 156 12.73 3.85 1.13
N GLU A 157 13.73 4.14 1.98
CA GLU A 157 14.33 3.12 2.84
C GLU A 157 13.29 2.43 3.70
N PHE A 158 13.26 1.10 3.63
CA PHE A 158 12.56 0.29 4.62
C PHE A 158 13.42 0.14 5.86
N LEU A 159 12.82 0.35 7.03
CA LEU A 159 13.38 -0.03 8.33
C LEU A 159 13.36 -1.57 8.54
N ASN A 160 13.60 -2.39 7.51
CA ASN A 160 13.94 -3.78 7.74
C ASN A 160 15.40 -3.84 8.20
N LYS A 161 15.59 -3.43 9.46
CA LYS A 161 16.76 -3.81 10.24
C LYS A 161 16.78 -5.33 10.27
N LYS A 162 17.82 -5.90 9.68
CA LYS A 162 18.23 -7.29 9.81
C LYS A 162 18.03 -7.83 11.22
#